data_AF-A0A359G568-F1
#
_entry.id   AF-A0A359G568-F1
#
_cell.length_a   1.000
_cell.length_b   1.000
_cell.length_c   1.000
_cell.angle_alpha   90.00
_cell.angle_beta   90.00
_cell.angle_gamma   90.00
#
_symmetry.space_group_name_H-M   'P 1'
#
loop_
_entity.id
_entity.type
_entity.pdbx_description
1 polymer ?
#
loop_
_entity_poly.entity_id
_entity_poly.type
_entity_poly.pdbx_seq_one_letter_code
_entity_poly.pdbx_strand_id
1 'polypeptide(L)'
;MILADQIRELEQRREALERCLDIEQKRIDLRNEEEKTQEPSFWDDPERAREQLRRVASIKAWVEEYETIRKDVEDLALMPDFVREQVMTEAEMDAHYAATLERVEKLEMRNMLRRDEDKLG
;
A
#
# COMPACT_ATOMS: atom_id res chain seq x y z
N MET A 1 -10.58 -22.92 5.00
CA MET A 1 -10.20 -22.64 6.39
C MET A 1 -8.77 -22.19 6.44
N ILE A 2 -8.61 -20.88 6.55
CA ILE A 2 -7.32 -20.25 6.79
C ILE A 2 -6.80 -20.54 8.19
N LEU A 3 -5.50 -20.76 8.28
CA LEU A 3 -4.79 -20.96 9.54
C LEU A 3 -4.24 -19.62 10.05
N ALA A 4 -4.16 -19.46 11.37
CA ALA A 4 -3.53 -18.30 12.00
C ALA A 4 -2.11 -18.04 11.47
N ASP A 5 -1.39 -19.09 11.07
CA ASP A 5 -0.05 -18.98 10.49
C ASP A 5 -0.04 -18.32 9.11
N GLN A 6 -1.10 -18.47 8.30
CA GLN A 6 -1.21 -17.81 7.00
C GLN A 6 -1.47 -16.31 7.14
N ILE A 7 -2.22 -15.90 8.17
CA ILE A 7 -2.44 -14.48 8.48
C ILE A 7 -1.11 -13.86 8.95
N ARG A 8 -0.37 -14.55 9.83
CA ARG A 8 0.97 -14.13 10.27
C ARG A 8 1.96 -14.00 9.11
N GLU A 9 1.88 -14.88 8.10
CA GLU A 9 2.71 -14.76 6.90
C GLU A 9 2.41 -13.48 6.12
N LEU A 10 1.12 -13.12 5.95
CA LEU A 10 0.73 -11.86 5.32
C LEU A 10 1.20 -10.64 6.12
N GLU A 11 1.15 -10.68 7.45
CA GLU A 11 1.71 -9.64 8.32
C GLU A 11 3.21 -9.44 8.05
N GLN A 12 3.98 -10.53 8.00
CA GLN A 12 5.42 -10.47 7.70
C GLN A 12 5.70 -9.92 6.30
N ARG A 13 4.93 -10.34 5.29
CA ARG A 13 5.06 -9.80 3.92
C ARG A 13 4.72 -8.31 3.86
N ARG A 14 3.68 -7.88 4.56
CA ARG A 14 3.29 -6.46 4.70
C ARG A 14 4.39 -5.64 5.36
N GLU A 15 5.05 -6.14 6.40
CA GLU A 15 6.20 -5.47 7.02
C GLU A 15 7.41 -5.40 6.08
N ALA A 16 7.70 -6.50 5.37
CA ALA A 16 8.78 -6.54 4.39
C ALA A 16 8.54 -5.52 3.26
N LEU A 17 7.30 -5.41 2.77
CA LEU A 17 6.89 -4.41 1.80
C LEU A 17 7.08 -2.98 2.32
N GLU A 18 6.71 -2.70 3.57
CA GLU A 18 6.90 -1.38 4.21
C GLU A 18 8.34 -0.89 4.08
N ARG A 19 9.26 -1.78 4.43
CA ARG A 19 10.71 -1.53 4.43
C ARG A 19 11.25 -1.49 3.01
N CYS A 20 10.87 -2.44 2.16
CA CYS A 20 11.37 -2.54 0.78
C CYS A 20 10.93 -1.37 -0.11
N LEU A 21 9.79 -0.75 0.20
CA LEU A 21 9.24 0.40 -0.52
C LEU A 21 9.57 1.75 0.15
N ASP A 22 10.25 1.75 1.31
CA ASP A 22 10.53 2.93 2.11
C ASP A 22 9.27 3.79 2.35
N ILE A 23 8.16 3.15 2.77
CA ILE A 23 6.85 3.81 2.89
C ILE A 23 6.91 5.04 3.81
N GLU A 24 7.64 4.96 4.92
CA GLU A 24 7.81 6.10 5.83
C GLU A 24 8.45 7.30 5.12
N GLN A 25 9.51 7.07 4.34
CA GLN A 25 10.12 8.13 3.57
C GLN A 25 9.16 8.67 2.50
N LYS A 26 8.42 7.80 1.81
CA LYS A 26 7.42 8.22 0.81
C LYS A 26 6.30 9.06 1.42
N ARG A 27 5.86 8.78 2.65
CA ARG A 27 4.87 9.61 3.37
C ARG A 27 5.43 11.01 3.65
N ILE A 28 6.68 11.10 4.08
CA ILE A 28 7.37 12.39 4.32
C ILE A 28 7.50 13.15 2.99
N ASP A 29 7.99 12.48 1.94
CA ASP A 29 8.15 13.08 0.62
C ASP A 29 6.80 13.55 0.07
N LEU A 30 5.75 12.73 0.17
CA LEU A 30 4.40 13.09 -0.27
C LEU A 30 3.94 14.38 0.40
N ARG A 31 4.06 14.46 1.73
CA ARG A 31 3.68 15.66 2.48
C ARG A 31 4.47 16.89 2.03
N ASN A 32 5.78 16.78 1.90
CA ASN A 32 6.64 17.89 1.46
C ASN A 32 6.27 18.34 0.04
N GLU A 33 6.01 17.40 -0.87
CA GLU A 33 5.62 17.71 -2.24
C GLU A 33 4.20 18.28 -2.32
N GLU A 34 3.28 17.87 -1.44
CA GLU A 34 1.93 18.46 -1.31
C GLU A 34 1.99 19.88 -0.74
N GLU A 35 2.84 20.16 0.25
CA GLU A 35 3.01 21.50 0.84
C GLU A 35 3.42 22.54 -0.23
N LYS A 36 4.30 22.16 -1.17
CA LYS A 36 4.68 23.02 -2.31
C LYS A 36 3.50 23.37 -3.22
N THR A 37 2.50 22.50 -3.33
CA THR A 37 1.30 22.76 -4.16
C THR A 37 0.37 23.81 -3.54
N GLN A 38 0.57 24.14 -2.25
CA GLN A 38 -0.21 25.14 -1.53
C GLN A 38 0.41 26.54 -1.59
N GLU A 39 1.62 26.69 -2.17
CA GLU A 39 2.26 27.99 -2.32
C GLU A 39 1.44 28.92 -3.22
N PRO A 40 1.27 30.21 -2.89
CA PRO A 40 0.47 31.14 -3.70
C PRO A 40 0.94 31.26 -5.15
N SER A 41 2.26 31.18 -5.37
CA SER A 41 2.90 31.25 -6.70
C SER A 41 2.90 29.93 -7.45
N PHE A 42 2.35 28.85 -6.88
CA PHE A 42 2.41 27.52 -7.47
C PHE A 42 1.79 27.48 -8.87
N TRP A 43 0.74 28.27 -9.10
CA TRP A 43 0.02 28.35 -10.37
C TRP A 43 0.61 29.35 -11.37
N ASP A 44 1.68 30.06 -11.01
CA ASP A 44 2.33 31.04 -11.89
C ASP A 44 3.04 30.37 -13.08
N ASP A 45 3.45 29.11 -12.91
CA ASP A 45 4.05 28.27 -13.96
C ASP A 45 3.25 26.96 -14.11
N PRO A 46 2.33 26.88 -15.09
CA PRO A 46 1.50 25.70 -15.32
C PRO A 46 2.28 24.44 -15.67
N GLU A 47 3.45 24.56 -16.30
CA GLU A 47 4.27 23.40 -16.68
C GLU A 47 4.89 22.78 -15.44
N ARG A 48 5.52 23.62 -14.60
CA ARG A 48 6.09 23.21 -13.32
C ARG A 48 5.02 22.67 -12.36
N ALA A 49 3.86 23.29 -12.30
CA ALA A 49 2.74 22.82 -11.48
C ALA A 49 2.28 21.41 -11.90
N ARG A 50 2.20 21.16 -13.21
CA ARG A 50 1.81 19.84 -13.75
C ARG A 50 2.83 18.77 -13.42
N GLU A 51 4.12 19.06 -13.53
CA GLU A 51 5.19 18.13 -13.13
C GLU A 51 5.13 17.80 -11.64
N GLN A 52 4.94 18.83 -10.81
CA GLN A 52 4.80 18.67 -9.36
C GLN A 52 3.62 17.77 -9.01
N LEU A 53 2.44 18.01 -9.60
CA LEU A 53 1.25 17.20 -9.36
C LEU A 53 1.43 15.74 -9.83
N ARG A 54 2.14 15.52 -10.94
CA ARG A 54 2.50 14.17 -11.39
C ARG A 54 3.40 13.45 -10.38
N ARG A 55 4.37 14.17 -9.80
CA ARG A 55 5.25 13.63 -8.76
C ARG A 55 4.47 13.25 -7.50
N VAL A 56 3.62 14.16 -7.02
CA VAL A 56 2.71 13.92 -5.88
C VAL A 56 1.85 12.68 -6.14
N ALA A 57 1.16 12.62 -7.28
CA ALA A 57 0.30 11.50 -7.65
C ALA A 57 1.08 10.17 -7.71
N SER A 58 2.29 10.19 -8.25
CA SER A 58 3.15 9.00 -8.34
C SER A 58 3.53 8.46 -6.96
N ILE A 59 3.94 9.33 -6.02
CA ILE A 59 4.30 8.92 -4.66
C ILE A 59 3.05 8.45 -3.90
N LYS A 60 1.96 9.21 -4.02
CA LYS A 60 0.68 8.93 -3.36
C LYS A 60 0.14 7.55 -3.73
N ALA A 61 0.19 7.17 -5.00
CA ALA A 61 -0.27 5.85 -5.45
C ALA A 61 0.42 4.69 -4.71
N TRP A 62 1.74 4.79 -4.48
CA TRP A 62 2.47 3.76 -3.72
C TRP A 62 2.06 3.72 -2.25
N VAL A 63 1.89 4.89 -1.62
CA VAL A 63 1.48 4.99 -0.21
C VAL A 63 0.06 4.45 -0.04
N GLU A 64 -0.88 4.84 -0.90
CA GLU A 64 -2.28 4.41 -0.82
C GLU A 64 -2.47 2.91 -1.08
N GLU A 65 -1.77 2.34 -2.05
CA GLU A 65 -1.79 0.89 -2.30
C GLU A 65 -1.28 0.12 -1.08
N TYR A 66 -0.18 0.58 -0.48
CA TYR A 66 0.36 -0.01 0.73
C TYR A 66 -0.58 0.14 1.93
N GLU A 67 -1.17 1.33 2.15
CA GLU A 67 -2.13 1.54 3.24
C GLU A 67 -3.35 0.62 3.12
N THR A 68 -3.79 0.34 1.89
CA THR A 68 -4.91 -0.57 1.64
C THR A 68 -4.54 -1.98 2.10
N ILE A 69 -3.37 -2.48 1.68
CA ILE A 69 -2.86 -3.79 2.12
C ILE A 69 -2.69 -3.85 3.63
N ARG A 70 -2.14 -2.79 4.24
CA ARG A 70 -1.98 -2.70 5.70
C ARG A 70 -3.32 -2.88 6.41
N LYS A 71 -4.34 -2.14 6.01
CA LYS A 71 -5.69 -2.24 6.60
C LYS A 71 -6.29 -3.62 6.37
N ASP A 72 -6.21 -4.14 5.16
CA ASP A 72 -6.76 -5.45 4.83
C ASP A 72 -6.12 -6.57 5.66
N VAL A 73 -4.81 -6.47 5.96
CA VAL A 73 -4.11 -7.43 6.84
C VAL A 73 -4.47 -7.22 8.32
N GLU A 74 -4.55 -5.97 8.79
CA GLU A 74 -5.02 -5.64 10.15
C GLU A 74 -6.45 -6.17 10.39
N ASP A 75 -7.34 -6.01 9.41
CA ASP A 75 -8.72 -6.51 9.47
C ASP A 75 -8.74 -8.05 9.50
N LEU A 76 -7.93 -8.71 8.66
CA LEU A 76 -7.80 -10.17 8.65
C LEU A 76 -7.34 -10.74 10.01
N ALA A 77 -6.52 -10.01 10.76
CA ALA A 77 -6.10 -10.44 12.10
C ALA A 77 -7.26 -10.46 13.10
N LEU A 78 -8.31 -9.64 12.89
CA LEU A 78 -9.50 -9.56 13.75
C LEU A 78 -10.62 -10.52 13.30
N MET A 79 -10.68 -10.88 12.02
CA MET A 79 -11.74 -11.73 11.45
C MET A 79 -11.93 -13.09 12.15
N PRO A 80 -10.90 -13.80 12.66
CA PRO A 80 -11.09 -15.03 13.43
C PRO A 80 -11.96 -14.86 14.67
N ASP A 81 -11.91 -13.68 15.32
CA ASP A 81 -12.78 -13.36 16.45
C ASP A 81 -14.23 -13.15 15.98
N PHE A 82 -14.43 -12.45 14.86
CA PHE A 82 -15.76 -12.25 14.27
C PHE A 82 -16.41 -13.55 13.78
N VAL A 83 -15.63 -14.50 13.25
CA VAL A 83 -16.12 -15.85 12.91
C VAL A 83 -16.56 -16.59 14.17
N ARG A 84 -15.77 -16.51 15.25
CA ARG A 84 -16.10 -17.14 16.54
C ARG A 84 -17.37 -16.57 17.16
N GLU A 85 -17.59 -15.27 16.99
CA GLU A 85 -18.79 -14.56 17.43
C GLU A 85 -19.98 -14.71 16.46
N GLN A 86 -19.83 -15.47 15.37
CA GLN A 86 -20.85 -15.67 14.33
C GLN A 86 -21.31 -14.37 13.66
N VAL A 87 -20.48 -13.33 13.70
CA VAL A 87 -20.72 -12.04 13.03
C VAL A 87 -20.38 -12.15 11.54
N MET A 88 -19.47 -13.07 11.18
CA MET A 88 -19.13 -13.39 9.80
C MET A 88 -18.91 -14.90 9.63
N THR A 89 -18.90 -15.35 8.38
CA THR A 89 -18.66 -16.75 8.02
C THR A 89 -17.19 -17.01 7.69
N GLU A 90 -16.76 -18.27 7.82
CA GLU A 90 -15.43 -18.70 7.37
C GLU A 90 -15.20 -18.45 5.87
N ALA A 91 -16.26 -18.55 5.05
CA ALA A 91 -16.18 -18.30 3.62
C ALA A 91 -15.90 -16.82 3.29
N GLU A 92 -16.48 -15.89 4.06
CA GLU A 92 -16.21 -14.45 3.93
C GLU A 92 -14.78 -14.12 4.34
N MET A 93 -14.26 -14.76 5.41
CA MET A 93 -12.86 -14.63 5.82
C MET A 93 -11.90 -15.20 4.76
N ASP A 94 -12.20 -16.38 4.21
CA ASP A 94 -11.43 -17.01 3.14
C ASP A 94 -11.39 -16.14 1.87
N ALA A 95 -12.51 -15.50 1.51
CA ALA A 95 -12.58 -14.56 0.38
C ALA A 95 -11.78 -13.27 0.63
N HIS A 96 -11.86 -12.70 1.84
CA HIS A 96 -11.08 -11.52 2.21
C HIS A 96 -9.59 -11.79 2.11
N TYR A 97 -9.13 -12.93 2.65
CA TYR A 97 -7.72 -13.31 2.58
C TYR A 97 -7.23 -13.47 1.14
N ALA A 98 -8.00 -14.14 0.29
CA ALA A 98 -7.63 -14.31 -1.11
C ALA A 98 -7.45 -12.96 -1.82
N ALA A 99 -8.37 -12.01 -1.56
CA ALA A 99 -8.27 -10.66 -2.10
C ALA A 99 -7.05 -9.89 -1.56
N THR A 100 -6.76 -9.99 -0.27
CA THR A 100 -5.60 -9.36 0.36
C THR A 100 -4.29 -9.94 -0.19
N LEU A 101 -4.21 -11.26 -0.32
CA LEU A 101 -3.07 -11.97 -0.88
C LEU A 101 -2.78 -11.50 -2.31
N GLU A 102 -3.80 -11.43 -3.17
CA GLU A 102 -3.66 -10.94 -4.54
C GLU A 102 -3.12 -9.49 -4.59
N ARG A 103 -3.60 -8.61 -3.70
CA ARG A 103 -3.09 -7.23 -3.61
C ARG A 103 -1.63 -7.18 -3.18
N VAL A 104 -1.25 -7.98 -2.18
CA VAL A 104 0.14 -8.09 -1.71
C VAL A 104 1.05 -8.54 -2.85
N GLU A 105 0.70 -9.62 -3.54
CA GLU A 105 1.47 -10.16 -4.66
C GLU A 105 1.61 -9.15 -5.81
N LYS A 106 0.53 -8.44 -6.13
CA LYS A 106 0.56 -7.40 -7.16
C LYS A 106 1.52 -6.26 -6.80
N LEU A 107 1.53 -5.81 -5.54
CA LEU A 107 2.43 -4.74 -5.10
C LEU A 107 3.90 -5.23 -5.07
N GLU A 108 4.14 -6.46 -4.63
CA GLU A 108 5.46 -7.09 -4.65
C GLU A 108 6.01 -7.20 -6.08
N MET A 109 5.19 -7.66 -7.03
CA MET A 109 5.55 -7.76 -8.44
C MET A 109 5.89 -6.37 -9.02
N ARG A 110 5.05 -5.36 -8.73
CA ARG A 110 5.29 -3.98 -9.16
C ARG A 110 6.62 -3.44 -8.60
N ASN A 111 6.95 -3.75 -7.35
CA ASN A 111 8.22 -3.39 -6.74
C ASN A 111 9.42 -4.10 -7.40
N MET A 112 9.27 -5.39 -7.72
CA MET A 112 10.30 -6.17 -8.41
C MET A 112 10.61 -5.60 -9.79
N LEU A 113 9.58 -5.35 -10.62
CA LEU A 113 9.75 -4.82 -11.97
C LEU A 113 10.44 -3.45 -11.99
N ARG A 114 10.07 -2.56 -11.07
CA ARG A 114 10.72 -1.25 -10.91
C ARG A 114 12.22 -1.40 -10.64
N ARG A 115 12.61 -2.33 -9.76
CA ARG A 115 14.03 -2.57 -9.43
C ARG A 115 14.81 -3.14 -10.61
N ASP A 116 14.18 -3.88 -11.50
CA ASP A 116 14.82 -4.41 -12.70
C ASP A 116 14.96 -3.35 -13.80
N GLU A 117 13.96 -2.47 -13.97
CA GLU A 117 14.08 -1.28 -14.83
C GLU A 117 15.24 -0.36 -14.37
N ASP A 118 15.34 -0.09 -13.06
CA ASP A 118 16.41 0.72 -12.47
C ASP A 118 17.82 0.12 -12.67
N LYS A 119 17.93 -1.21 -12.88
CA LYS A 119 19.22 -1.90 -13.09
C LYS A 119 19.67 -1.96 -14.55
N LEU A 120 18.73 -1.82 -15.49
CA LEU A 120 19.00 -1.92 -16.93
C LEU A 120 19.17 -0.54 -17.60
N GLY A 121 18.92 0.54 -16.86
CA GLY A 121 19.09 1.93 -17.30
C GLY A 121 20.47 2.54 -17.07
#